data_AF-A0A179FBK7-F1
#
_entry.id   AF-A0A179FBK7-F1
#
_cell.length_a   1.000
_cell.length_b   1.000
_cell.length_c   1.000
_cell.angle_alpha   90.00
_cell.angle_beta   90.00
_cell.angle_gamma   90.00
#
_symmetry.space_group_name_H-M   'P 1'
#
loop_
_entity.id
_entity.type
_entity.pdbx_description
1 polymer ?
#
loop_
_entity_poly.entity_id
_entity_poly.type
_entity_poly.pdbx_seq_one_letter_code
_entity_poly.pdbx_strand_id
1 'polypeptide(L)'
;MGHSWNSYYYHHVKHHHVENNGPDDLSSTMRYQRDNFVHFLCYAGRFYFLIWLDLPLYFLRKNRIELAAKAALWELGWYATLWHLYTLNAKATLVAFILPLLGLRAGLMVGNWGQHAFVDKERPGSDYRSSITLIDVSASVSNRHCFNDGYHTSHHLNPLRHWREHPVSFIGSKAEYASQGALVFHGIDFMMITVRLLLKDYRTLAECMVPIGSQISMTMDERVDFLKGRTRQFTDKDIQRKR
;
A
#
# COMPACT_ATOMS: atom_id res chain seq x y z
N MET A 1 9.31 14.11 8.51
CA MET A 1 9.56 15.02 7.37
C MET A 1 9.00 14.36 6.11
N GLY A 2 8.29 15.10 5.26
CA GLY A 2 7.67 14.62 4.01
C GLY A 2 6.16 14.35 4.06
N HIS A 3 5.53 14.36 5.24
CA HIS A 3 4.07 14.37 5.38
C HIS A 3 3.59 15.72 5.89
N SER A 4 2.39 16.10 5.48
CA SER A 4 1.58 17.05 6.22
C SER A 4 1.38 16.56 7.66
N TRP A 5 1.28 17.50 8.60
CA TRP A 5 1.18 17.20 10.02
C TRP A 5 0.04 16.21 10.27
N ASN A 6 0.32 15.12 11.00
CA ASN A 6 -0.65 14.07 11.35
C ASN A 6 -1.42 13.39 10.20
N SER A 7 -1.25 13.78 8.94
CA SER A 7 -2.04 13.25 7.83
C SER A 7 -1.75 11.77 7.57
N TYR A 8 -0.50 11.33 7.77
CA TYR A 8 -0.18 9.90 7.74
C TYR A 8 -0.96 9.12 8.80
N TYR A 9 -1.09 9.64 10.02
CA TYR A 9 -1.84 8.97 11.07
C TYR A 9 -3.32 8.84 10.71
N TYR A 10 -3.96 9.93 10.27
CA TYR A 10 -5.38 9.88 9.89
C TYR A 10 -5.61 9.00 8.66
N HIS A 11 -4.72 9.07 7.67
CA HIS A 11 -4.85 8.26 6.47
C HIS A 11 -4.54 6.78 6.72
N HIS A 12 -3.36 6.47 7.25
CA HIS A 12 -2.90 5.09 7.40
C HIS A 12 -3.61 4.36 8.54
N VAL A 13 -3.62 4.97 9.73
CA VAL A 13 -4.11 4.30 10.95
C VAL A 13 -5.62 4.39 11.09
N LYS A 14 -6.22 5.55 10.80
CA LYS A 14 -7.66 5.78 11.02
C LYS A 14 -8.54 5.49 9.81
N HIS A 15 -7.93 5.26 8.65
CA HIS A 15 -8.63 5.00 7.39
C HIS A 15 -8.15 3.70 6.73
N HIS A 16 -6.91 3.61 6.23
CA HIS A 16 -6.39 2.44 5.49
C HIS A 16 -6.45 1.14 6.30
N HIS A 17 -6.01 1.13 7.55
CA HIS A 17 -6.12 -0.06 8.42
C HIS A 17 -7.54 -0.42 8.86
N VAL A 18 -8.47 0.53 8.77
CA VAL A 18 -9.89 0.25 9.06
C VAL A 18 -10.53 -0.41 7.85
N GLU A 19 -10.17 0.00 6.64
CA GLU A 19 -10.75 -0.51 5.40
C GLU A 19 -9.96 -1.69 4.78
N ASN A 20 -8.71 -1.91 5.21
CA ASN A 20 -7.81 -3.00 4.79
C ASN A 20 -7.69 -3.15 3.26
N ASN A 21 -7.41 -2.04 2.55
CA ASN A 21 -7.35 -1.99 1.09
C ASN A 21 -8.67 -2.43 0.41
N GLY A 22 -9.77 -2.49 1.17
CA GLY A 22 -11.11 -2.83 0.71
C GLY A 22 -11.75 -1.76 -0.17
N PRO A 23 -13.00 -1.98 -0.60
CA PRO A 23 -13.74 -1.03 -1.44
C PRO A 23 -13.76 0.40 -0.93
N ASP A 24 -14.02 0.65 0.34
CA ASP A 24 -14.18 2.03 0.82
C ASP A 24 -12.82 2.68 1.16
N ASP A 25 -11.72 1.97 0.95
CA ASP A 25 -10.38 2.51 1.08
C ASP A 25 -10.04 3.48 -0.08
N LEU A 26 -9.72 4.73 0.27
CA LEU A 26 -9.25 5.79 -0.62
C LEU A 26 -7.93 5.44 -1.32
N SER A 27 -7.10 4.59 -0.72
CA SER A 27 -5.88 4.03 -1.32
C SER A 27 -6.09 2.59 -1.84
N SER A 28 -7.33 2.15 -2.06
CA SER A 28 -7.58 0.82 -2.61
C SER A 28 -7.03 0.68 -4.03
N THR A 29 -6.27 -0.40 -4.28
CA THR A 29 -5.86 -0.77 -5.63
C THR A 29 -6.93 -1.56 -6.39
N MET A 30 -8.04 -1.96 -5.74
CA MET A 30 -9.01 -2.94 -6.28
C MET A 30 -9.74 -2.51 -7.54
N ARG A 31 -9.97 -1.21 -7.69
CA ARG A 31 -10.65 -0.63 -8.85
C ARG A 31 -9.77 -0.55 -10.09
N TYR A 32 -8.49 -0.88 -9.95
CA TYR A 32 -7.49 -0.67 -10.99
C TYR A 32 -6.94 -1.99 -11.51
N GLN A 33 -6.54 -2.00 -12.77
CA GLN A 33 -5.75 -3.07 -13.34
C GLN A 33 -4.29 -2.85 -12.91
N ARG A 34 -3.74 -3.72 -12.05
CA ARG A 34 -2.51 -3.42 -11.28
C ARG A 34 -1.20 -3.52 -12.07
N ASP A 35 -1.28 -3.93 -13.33
CA ASP A 35 -0.16 -3.95 -14.30
C ASP A 35 -0.40 -2.98 -15.47
N ASN A 36 -1.31 -2.02 -15.30
CA ASN A 36 -1.59 -0.98 -16.28
C ASN A 36 -1.06 0.38 -15.80
N PHE A 37 -0.17 0.97 -16.61
CA PHE A 37 0.47 2.25 -16.31
C PHE A 37 -0.51 3.43 -16.18
N VAL A 38 -1.53 3.51 -17.04
CA VAL A 38 -2.54 4.57 -16.98
C VAL A 38 -3.36 4.44 -15.70
N HIS A 39 -3.76 3.22 -15.34
CA HIS A 39 -4.49 2.99 -14.09
C HIS A 39 -3.66 3.37 -12.87
N PHE A 40 -2.36 3.06 -12.87
CA PHE A 40 -1.44 3.51 -11.83
C PHE A 40 -1.37 5.04 -11.75
N LEU A 41 -1.27 5.74 -12.89
CA LEU A 41 -1.27 7.21 -12.90
C LEU A 41 -2.59 7.79 -12.39
N CYS A 42 -3.74 7.22 -12.77
CA CYS A 42 -5.04 7.64 -12.26
C CYS A 42 -5.15 7.45 -10.74
N TYR A 43 -4.69 6.31 -10.24
CA TYR A 43 -4.65 5.99 -8.81
C TYR A 43 -3.73 6.95 -8.04
N ALA A 44 -2.47 7.06 -8.49
CA ALA A 44 -1.46 7.89 -7.84
C ALA A 44 -1.87 9.37 -7.91
N GLY A 45 -2.30 9.86 -9.07
CA GLY A 45 -2.75 11.24 -9.28
C GLY A 45 -3.96 11.61 -8.43
N ARG A 46 -4.98 10.73 -8.34
CA ARG A 46 -6.13 10.96 -7.46
C ARG A 46 -5.69 11.20 -6.03
N PHE A 47 -4.89 10.29 -5.48
CA PHE A 47 -4.37 10.44 -4.13
C PHE A 47 -3.53 11.72 -4.01
N TYR A 48 -2.61 11.93 -4.95
CA TYR A 48 -1.64 13.00 -4.88
C TYR A 48 -2.28 14.39 -4.78
N PHE A 49 -3.34 14.61 -5.56
CA PHE A 49 -4.00 15.91 -5.69
C PHE A 49 -5.27 16.06 -4.84
N LEU A 50 -5.99 14.97 -4.54
CA LEU A 50 -7.32 15.05 -3.94
C LEU A 50 -7.41 14.54 -2.50
N ILE A 51 -6.36 13.89 -1.97
CA ILE A 51 -6.45 13.25 -0.63
C ILE A 51 -6.76 14.24 0.49
N TRP A 52 -6.30 15.49 0.37
CA TRP A 52 -6.57 16.56 1.34
C TRP A 52 -8.06 16.86 1.50
N LEU A 53 -8.87 16.56 0.47
CA LEU A 53 -10.32 16.70 0.45
C LEU A 53 -11.02 15.36 0.67
N ASP A 54 -10.59 14.32 -0.04
CA ASP A 54 -11.21 12.99 0.00
C ASP A 54 -11.22 12.38 1.41
N LEU A 55 -10.13 12.56 2.18
CA LEU A 55 -10.00 11.96 3.51
C LEU A 55 -10.96 12.59 4.55
N PRO A 56 -11.03 13.93 4.71
CA PRO A 56 -12.07 14.54 5.54
C PRO A 56 -13.49 14.16 5.11
N LEU A 57 -13.77 14.17 3.80
CA LEU A 57 -15.09 13.79 3.29
C LEU A 57 -15.43 12.33 3.58
N TYR A 58 -14.46 11.42 3.49
CA TYR A 58 -14.64 10.03 3.91
C TYR A 58 -15.06 9.94 5.37
N PHE A 59 -14.36 10.64 6.28
CA PHE A 59 -14.73 10.63 7.70
C PHE A 59 -16.10 11.22 7.96
N LEU A 60 -16.50 12.29 7.24
CA LEU A 60 -17.85 12.83 7.31
C LEU A 60 -18.90 11.81 6.86
N ARG A 61 -18.69 11.12 5.72
CA ARG A 61 -19.60 10.07 5.23
C ARG A 61 -19.74 8.90 6.21
N LYS A 62 -18.70 8.60 7.00
CA LYS A 62 -18.72 7.58 8.05
C LYS A 62 -19.17 8.13 9.42
N ASN A 63 -19.75 9.34 9.47
CA ASN A 63 -20.21 10.02 10.69
C ASN A 63 -19.13 10.23 11.77
N ARG A 64 -17.84 10.32 11.38
CA ARG A 64 -16.71 10.59 12.27
C ARG A 64 -16.27 12.04 12.19
N ILE A 65 -17.16 12.95 12.60
CA ILE A 65 -17.00 14.41 12.43
C ILE A 65 -15.71 14.93 13.08
N GLU A 66 -15.35 14.45 14.27
CA GLU A 66 -14.12 14.85 14.95
C GLU A 66 -12.86 14.50 14.14
N LEU A 67 -12.81 13.30 13.55
CA LEU A 67 -11.68 12.89 12.70
C LEU A 67 -11.65 13.70 11.40
N ALA A 68 -12.81 13.99 10.81
CA ALA A 68 -12.90 14.84 9.62
C ALA A 68 -12.32 16.24 9.89
N ALA A 69 -12.77 16.88 10.99
CA ALA A 69 -12.32 18.21 11.38
C ALA A 69 -10.81 18.23 11.66
N LYS A 70 -10.30 17.23 12.40
CA LYS A 70 -8.86 17.10 12.68
C LYS A 70 -8.04 16.88 11.42
N ALA A 71 -8.45 15.95 10.54
CA ALA A 71 -7.75 15.69 9.28
C ALA A 71 -7.68 16.95 8.39
N ALA A 72 -8.80 17.68 8.26
CA ALA A 72 -8.84 18.92 7.50
C ALA A 72 -7.98 20.02 8.14
N LEU A 73 -8.08 20.21 9.46
CA LEU A 73 -7.32 21.21 10.20
C LEU A 73 -5.80 21.04 9.99
N TRP A 74 -5.30 19.81 10.17
CA TRP A 74 -3.87 19.57 10.06
C TRP A 74 -3.35 19.69 8.63
N GLU A 75 -4.10 19.21 7.65
CA GLU A 75 -3.72 19.30 6.24
C GLU A 75 -3.72 20.76 5.74
N LEU A 76 -4.80 21.50 6.01
CA LEU A 76 -4.92 22.91 5.61
C LEU A 76 -3.96 23.81 6.38
N GLY A 77 -3.77 23.55 7.68
CA GLY A 77 -2.79 24.25 8.52
C GLY A 77 -1.36 24.05 8.02
N TRP A 78 -1.03 22.84 7.54
CA TRP A 78 0.27 22.59 6.92
C TRP A 78 0.43 23.36 5.61
N TYR A 79 -0.59 23.38 4.73
CA TYR A 79 -0.52 24.18 3.50
C TYR A 79 -0.40 25.68 3.76
N ALA A 80 -1.13 26.21 4.75
CA ALA A 80 -0.99 27.60 5.17
C ALA A 80 0.44 27.91 5.68
N THR A 81 1.02 26.98 6.45
CA THR A 81 2.41 27.09 6.93
C THR A 81 3.39 27.07 5.77
N LEU A 82 3.25 26.15 4.81
CA LEU A 82 4.10 26.10 3.63
C LEU A 82 3.99 27.37 2.79
N TRP A 83 2.78 27.88 2.60
CA TRP A 83 2.55 29.14 1.89
C TRP A 83 3.27 30.30 2.59
N HIS A 84 3.13 30.42 3.91
CA HIS A 84 3.80 31.46 4.68
C HIS A 84 5.33 31.33 4.62
N LEU A 85 5.89 30.13 4.79
CA LEU A 85 7.33 29.91 4.64
C LEU A 85 7.82 30.24 3.23
N TYR A 86 7.01 29.94 2.21
CA TYR A 86 7.35 30.24 0.82
C TYR A 86 7.41 31.73 0.55
N THR A 87 6.54 32.55 1.17
CA THR A 87 6.62 34.02 1.04
C THR A 87 7.84 34.62 1.76
N LEU A 88 8.35 33.95 2.80
CA LEU A 88 9.58 34.35 3.50
C LEU A 88 10.84 33.93 2.73
N ASN A 89 10.89 32.69 2.25
CA ASN A 89 12.00 32.18 1.45
C ASN A 89 11.55 31.00 0.57
N ALA A 90 11.26 31.31 -0.69
CA ALA A 90 10.78 30.33 -1.66
C ALA A 90 11.78 29.18 -1.90
N LYS A 91 13.09 29.47 -2.00
CA LYS A 91 14.11 28.46 -2.30
C LYS A 91 14.29 27.47 -1.15
N ALA A 92 14.41 27.99 0.08
CA ALA A 92 14.53 27.16 1.27
C ALA A 92 13.27 26.30 1.45
N THR A 93 12.09 26.90 1.28
CA THR A 93 10.81 26.19 1.43
C THR A 93 10.63 25.09 0.38
N LEU A 94 11.00 25.38 -0.87
CA LEU A 94 10.95 24.41 -1.96
C LEU A 94 11.80 23.18 -1.65
N VAL A 95 13.07 23.38 -1.28
CA VAL A 95 14.03 22.28 -1.08
C VAL A 95 13.79 21.54 0.22
N ALA A 96 13.51 22.23 1.31
CA ALA A 96 13.40 21.61 2.63
C ALA A 96 12.04 20.99 2.92
N PHE A 97 10.96 21.48 2.29
CA PHE A 97 9.60 21.04 2.61
C PHE A 97 8.80 20.56 1.40
N ILE A 98 8.71 21.35 0.33
CA ILE A 98 7.85 21.00 -0.80
C ILE A 98 8.38 19.77 -1.54
N LEU A 99 9.66 19.76 -1.96
CA LEU A 99 10.23 18.61 -2.67
C LEU A 99 10.19 17.32 -1.83
N PRO A 100 10.54 17.32 -0.52
CA PRO A 100 10.34 16.14 0.32
C PRO A 100 8.89 15.72 0.47
N LEU A 101 7.94 16.66 0.57
CA LEU A 101 6.50 16.35 0.63
C LEU A 101 6.01 15.66 -0.63
N LEU A 102 6.36 16.23 -1.79
CA LEU A 102 6.01 15.71 -3.10
C LEU A 102 6.63 14.34 -3.33
N GLY A 103 7.93 14.20 -3.04
CA GLY A 103 8.67 12.94 -3.15
C GLY A 103 8.12 11.85 -2.25
N LEU A 104 7.85 12.14 -0.97
CA LEU A 104 7.29 11.14 -0.05
C LEU A 104 5.88 10.73 -0.47
N ARG A 105 5.02 11.69 -0.85
CA ARG A 105 3.65 11.38 -1.30
C ARG A 105 3.68 10.48 -2.54
N ALA A 106 4.55 10.73 -3.50
CA ALA A 106 4.73 9.86 -4.67
C ALA A 106 5.25 8.47 -4.25
N GLY A 107 6.30 8.42 -3.42
CA GLY A 107 6.91 7.17 -2.96
C GLY A 107 5.91 6.27 -2.22
N LEU A 108 5.06 6.82 -1.37
CA LEU A 108 4.04 6.05 -0.66
C LEU A 108 2.98 5.48 -1.58
N MET A 109 2.62 6.18 -2.67
CA MET A 109 1.66 5.62 -3.62
C MET A 109 2.26 4.51 -4.46
N VAL A 110 3.54 4.65 -4.85
CA VAL A 110 4.29 3.56 -5.48
C VAL A 110 4.40 2.36 -4.53
N GLY A 111 4.58 2.61 -3.23
CA GLY A 111 4.71 1.60 -2.17
C GLY A 111 3.42 0.85 -1.94
N ASN A 112 2.34 1.58 -1.69
CA ASN A 112 1.02 1.01 -1.48
C ASN A 112 0.57 0.19 -2.70
N TRP A 113 0.89 0.66 -3.92
CA TRP A 113 0.60 -0.11 -5.12
C TRP A 113 1.29 -1.48 -5.12
N GLY A 114 2.60 -1.53 -4.81
CA GLY A 114 3.37 -2.77 -4.74
C GLY A 114 2.92 -3.68 -3.59
N GLN A 115 2.65 -3.10 -2.42
CA GLN A 115 2.15 -3.78 -1.23
C GLN A 115 0.81 -4.48 -1.46
N HIS A 116 -0.06 -3.88 -2.28
CA HIS A 116 -1.44 -4.29 -2.51
C HIS A 116 -1.76 -4.61 -3.98
N ALA A 117 -0.76 -4.96 -4.78
CA ALA A 117 -0.97 -5.23 -6.21
C ALA A 117 -1.69 -6.56 -6.47
N PHE A 118 -1.42 -7.56 -5.63
CA PHE A 118 -1.85 -8.94 -5.82
C PHE A 118 -3.00 -9.26 -4.88
N VAL A 119 -4.23 -8.96 -5.30
CA VAL A 119 -5.43 -9.18 -4.48
C VAL A 119 -6.24 -10.35 -5.03
N ASP A 120 -6.56 -11.30 -4.16
CA ASP A 120 -7.44 -12.42 -4.50
C ASP A 120 -8.86 -11.96 -4.81
N LYS A 121 -9.43 -12.38 -5.94
CA LYS A 121 -10.84 -12.10 -6.26
C LYS A 121 -11.82 -12.88 -5.39
N GLU A 122 -11.47 -14.09 -4.97
CA GLU A 122 -12.34 -14.97 -4.20
C GLU A 122 -12.43 -14.57 -2.73
N ARG A 123 -11.29 -14.22 -2.13
CA ARG A 123 -11.18 -13.80 -0.72
C ARG A 123 -10.39 -12.49 -0.53
N PRO A 124 -10.88 -11.38 -1.11
CA PRO A 124 -10.23 -10.07 -1.17
C PRO A 124 -10.20 -9.30 0.17
N GLY A 125 -11.08 -9.64 1.12
CA GLY A 125 -11.09 -9.02 2.45
C GLY A 125 -10.14 -9.69 3.46
N SER A 126 -9.43 -10.75 3.05
CA SER A 126 -8.43 -11.38 3.89
C SER A 126 -7.11 -10.66 3.73
N ASP A 127 -6.51 -10.20 4.83
CA ASP A 127 -5.21 -9.52 4.81
C ASP A 127 -4.12 -10.40 4.21
N TYR A 128 -4.20 -11.72 4.39
CA TYR A 128 -3.31 -12.70 3.75
C TYR A 128 -3.36 -12.67 2.22
N ARG A 129 -4.47 -12.19 1.66
CA ARG A 129 -4.81 -12.25 0.23
C ARG A 129 -4.96 -10.88 -0.40
N SER A 130 -4.89 -9.81 0.38
CA SER A 130 -4.91 -8.41 -0.08
C SER A 130 -3.56 -7.71 0.07
N SER A 131 -2.61 -8.35 0.75
CA SER A 131 -1.24 -7.87 0.98
C SER A 131 -0.20 -8.95 0.69
N ILE A 132 1.08 -8.59 0.68
CA ILE A 132 2.19 -9.53 0.44
C ILE A 132 3.27 -9.38 1.50
N THR A 133 4.16 -10.37 1.60
CA THR A 133 5.30 -10.36 2.52
C THR A 133 6.63 -10.45 1.76
N LEU A 134 7.59 -9.59 2.12
CA LEU A 134 8.97 -9.60 1.65
C LEU A 134 9.88 -10.04 2.79
N ILE A 135 10.60 -11.17 2.64
CA ILE A 135 11.36 -11.77 3.75
C ILE A 135 12.83 -11.38 3.83
N ASP A 136 13.41 -10.87 2.74
CA ASP A 136 14.84 -10.57 2.67
C ASP A 136 15.15 -9.21 3.31
N VAL A 137 16.13 -9.16 4.21
CA VAL A 137 16.56 -7.92 4.89
C VAL A 137 17.62 -7.17 4.08
N SER A 138 18.38 -7.87 3.23
CA SER A 138 19.51 -7.29 2.50
C SER A 138 19.11 -6.64 1.18
N ALA A 139 18.16 -7.24 0.47
CA ALA A 139 17.62 -6.76 -0.79
C ALA A 139 16.42 -5.79 -0.64
N SER A 140 15.71 -5.82 0.51
CA SER A 140 14.55 -4.96 0.75
C SER A 140 14.91 -3.75 1.60
N VAL A 141 14.82 -2.56 0.99
CA VAL A 141 14.86 -1.28 1.70
C VAL A 141 13.75 -1.22 2.76
N SER A 142 12.59 -1.79 2.45
CA SER A 142 11.43 -1.85 3.35
C SER A 142 11.75 -2.58 4.65
N ASN A 143 12.56 -3.64 4.63
CA ASN A 143 12.95 -4.33 5.86
C ASN A 143 14.09 -3.63 6.61
N ARG A 144 15.19 -3.29 5.92
CA ARG A 144 16.39 -2.72 6.55
C ARG A 144 16.20 -1.30 7.05
N HIS A 145 15.53 -0.47 6.27
CA HIS A 145 15.43 0.97 6.50
C HIS A 145 14.04 1.42 6.95
N CYS A 146 13.00 0.62 6.66
CA CYS A 146 11.62 0.91 7.08
C CYS A 146 11.13 -0.07 8.15
N PHE A 147 12.01 -0.51 9.06
CA PHE A 147 11.63 -1.28 10.25
C PHE A 147 10.78 -2.52 9.93
N ASN A 148 11.27 -3.45 9.11
CA ASN A 148 10.56 -4.68 8.76
C ASN A 148 9.18 -4.49 8.09
N ASP A 149 8.91 -3.34 7.46
CA ASP A 149 7.65 -3.08 6.73
C ASP A 149 7.44 -4.04 5.55
N GLY A 150 8.49 -4.73 5.09
CA GLY A 150 8.37 -5.82 4.11
C GLY A 150 7.43 -6.93 4.59
N TYR A 151 7.26 -7.14 5.88
CA TYR A 151 6.27 -8.05 6.45
C TYR A 151 4.86 -7.43 6.49
N HIS A 152 4.43 -6.84 5.38
CA HIS A 152 3.22 -6.03 5.30
C HIS A 152 1.94 -6.81 5.61
N THR A 153 1.88 -8.10 5.27
CA THR A 153 0.79 -8.98 5.72
C THR A 153 0.72 -9.09 7.23
N SER A 154 1.87 -9.26 7.90
CA SER A 154 1.93 -9.27 9.37
C SER A 154 1.47 -7.92 9.95
N HIS A 155 1.86 -6.81 9.31
CA HIS A 155 1.45 -5.45 9.67
C HIS A 155 -0.06 -5.25 9.57
N HIS A 156 -0.70 -5.68 8.48
CA HIS A 156 -2.16 -5.60 8.37
C HIS A 156 -2.90 -6.46 9.41
N LEU A 157 -2.41 -7.67 9.67
CA LEU A 157 -3.00 -8.57 10.66
C LEU A 157 -2.91 -8.02 12.10
N ASN A 158 -1.88 -7.24 12.42
CA ASN A 158 -1.77 -6.54 13.69
C ASN A 158 -0.92 -5.27 13.51
N PRO A 159 -1.57 -4.11 13.27
CA PRO A 159 -0.87 -2.84 13.04
C PRO A 159 -0.17 -2.28 14.27
N LEU A 160 -0.41 -2.86 15.45
CA LEU A 160 0.23 -2.47 16.71
C LEU A 160 1.42 -3.36 17.07
N ARG A 161 1.69 -4.40 16.28
CA ARG A 161 2.83 -5.30 16.51
C ARG A 161 4.12 -4.51 16.42
N HIS A 162 5.02 -4.74 17.38
CA HIS A 162 6.33 -4.08 17.33
C HIS A 162 7.11 -4.60 16.11
N TRP A 163 7.76 -3.71 15.38
CA TRP A 163 8.37 -4.02 14.08
C TRP A 163 9.35 -5.21 14.09
N ARG A 164 10.05 -5.43 15.21
CA ARG A 164 10.97 -6.58 15.41
C ARG A 164 10.27 -7.93 15.48
N GLU A 165 8.98 -7.95 15.77
CA GLU A 165 8.19 -9.17 15.99
C GLU A 165 7.50 -9.66 14.71
N HIS A 166 7.44 -8.86 13.64
CA HIS A 166 6.85 -9.31 12.37
C HIS A 166 7.51 -10.58 11.80
N PRO A 167 8.85 -10.71 11.77
CA PRO A 167 9.49 -11.94 11.32
C PRO A 167 9.14 -13.14 12.20
N VAL A 168 9.08 -12.94 13.52
CA VAL A 168 8.73 -14.00 14.49
C VAL A 168 7.28 -14.46 14.25
N SER A 169 6.36 -13.52 14.09
CA SER A 169 4.96 -13.81 13.76
C SER A 169 4.82 -14.53 12.43
N PHE A 170 5.57 -14.16 11.41
CA PHE A 170 5.56 -14.85 10.12
C PHE A 170 6.01 -16.30 10.27
N ILE A 171 7.13 -16.55 10.97
CA ILE A 171 7.64 -17.92 11.19
C ILE A 171 6.66 -18.77 11.99
N GLY A 172 6.04 -18.20 13.03
CA GLY A 172 5.03 -18.89 13.85
C GLY A 172 3.75 -19.23 13.08
N SER A 173 3.37 -18.40 12.09
CA SER A 173 2.12 -18.54 11.34
C SER A 173 2.30 -19.10 9.93
N LYS A 174 3.46 -19.73 9.59
CA LYS A 174 3.73 -20.24 8.23
C LYS A 174 2.63 -21.16 7.68
N ALA A 175 2.07 -22.03 8.53
CA ALA A 175 0.98 -22.94 8.13
C ALA A 175 -0.29 -22.16 7.75
N GLU A 176 -0.60 -21.10 8.49
CA GLU A 176 -1.74 -20.22 8.18
C GLU A 176 -1.51 -19.49 6.86
N TYR A 177 -0.33 -18.91 6.64
CA TYR A 177 0.05 -18.26 5.36
C TYR A 177 -0.14 -19.23 4.18
N ALA A 178 0.31 -20.48 4.33
CA ALA A 178 0.17 -21.50 3.30
C ALA A 178 -1.30 -21.87 3.05
N SER A 179 -2.10 -22.08 4.10
CA SER A 179 -3.53 -22.43 3.98
C SER A 179 -4.37 -21.30 3.37
N GLN A 180 -3.99 -20.05 3.67
CA GLN A 180 -4.64 -18.86 3.12
C GLN A 180 -4.13 -18.54 1.71
N GLY A 181 -3.10 -19.22 1.20
CA GLY A 181 -2.53 -18.92 -0.11
C GLY A 181 -1.91 -17.52 -0.19
N ALA A 182 -1.29 -17.08 0.90
CA ALA A 182 -0.58 -15.79 0.96
C ALA A 182 0.59 -15.75 -0.02
N LEU A 183 0.98 -14.53 -0.41
CA LEU A 183 2.10 -14.30 -1.31
C LEU A 183 3.33 -13.84 -0.54
N VAL A 184 4.43 -14.54 -0.75
CA VAL A 184 5.73 -14.24 -0.15
C VAL A 184 6.75 -14.06 -1.26
N PHE A 185 7.61 -13.05 -1.14
CA PHE A 185 8.68 -12.77 -2.10
C PHE A 185 10.03 -12.59 -1.41
N HIS A 186 11.09 -12.84 -2.16
CA HIS A 186 12.48 -12.63 -1.76
C HIS A 186 13.27 -11.91 -2.88
N GLY A 187 14.37 -11.24 -2.52
CA GLY A 187 15.23 -10.57 -3.51
C GLY A 187 14.56 -9.40 -4.26
N ILE A 188 13.47 -8.85 -3.74
CA ILE A 188 12.71 -7.76 -4.36
C ILE A 188 12.10 -6.84 -3.29
N ASP A 189 11.85 -5.58 -3.64
CA ASP A 189 11.21 -4.56 -2.80
C ASP A 189 9.88 -4.07 -3.40
N PHE A 190 9.00 -3.44 -2.62
CA PHE A 190 7.69 -2.95 -3.10
C PHE A 190 7.82 -1.97 -4.28
N MET A 191 8.81 -1.07 -4.26
CA MET A 191 9.06 -0.18 -5.40
C MET A 191 9.36 -0.98 -6.67
N MET A 192 10.20 -2.00 -6.53
CA MET A 192 10.60 -2.86 -7.65
C MET A 192 9.42 -3.68 -8.16
N ILE A 193 8.58 -4.20 -7.27
CA ILE A 193 7.34 -4.89 -7.64
C ILE A 193 6.46 -3.97 -8.49
N THR A 194 6.25 -2.74 -8.06
CA THR A 194 5.47 -1.75 -8.83
C THR A 194 6.09 -1.53 -10.20
N VAL A 195 7.40 -1.27 -10.30
CA VAL A 195 8.06 -1.09 -11.60
C VAL A 195 7.92 -2.32 -12.50
N ARG A 196 8.16 -3.53 -11.98
CA ARG A 196 8.05 -4.78 -12.74
C ARG A 196 6.62 -5.03 -13.23
N LEU A 197 5.61 -4.73 -12.42
CA LEU A 197 4.20 -4.79 -12.83
C LEU A 197 3.89 -3.82 -13.96
N LEU A 198 4.37 -2.57 -13.87
CA LEU A 198 4.15 -1.56 -14.91
C LEU A 198 4.86 -1.91 -16.23
N LEU A 199 5.98 -2.65 -16.15
CA LEU A 199 6.68 -3.24 -17.29
C LEU A 199 6.09 -4.59 -17.74
N LYS A 200 5.09 -5.12 -17.01
CA LYS A 200 4.50 -6.46 -17.20
C LYS A 200 5.52 -7.59 -17.15
N ASP A 201 6.60 -7.40 -16.41
CA ASP A 201 7.66 -8.38 -16.20
C ASP A 201 7.27 -9.38 -15.10
N TYR A 202 6.26 -10.19 -15.40
CA TYR A 202 5.77 -11.22 -14.50
C TYR A 202 6.75 -12.35 -14.27
N ARG A 203 7.70 -12.56 -15.19
CA ARG A 203 8.68 -13.64 -15.07
C ARG A 203 9.64 -13.36 -13.92
N THR A 204 10.19 -12.15 -13.82
CA THR A 204 11.00 -11.77 -12.65
C THR A 204 10.19 -11.79 -11.36
N LEU A 205 8.92 -11.34 -11.39
CA LEU A 205 8.06 -11.42 -10.20
C LEU A 205 7.84 -12.87 -9.73
N ALA A 206 7.61 -13.79 -10.66
CA ALA A 206 7.46 -15.21 -10.36
C ALA A 206 8.76 -15.87 -9.88
N GLU A 207 9.92 -15.42 -10.39
CA GLU A 207 11.24 -15.88 -9.92
C GLU A 207 11.52 -15.44 -8.47
N CYS A 208 11.08 -14.24 -8.11
CA CYS A 208 11.17 -13.72 -6.74
C CYS A 208 10.10 -14.29 -5.80
N MET A 209 9.08 -14.98 -6.29
CA MET A 209 8.03 -15.57 -5.47
C MET A 209 8.57 -16.79 -4.71
N VAL A 210 8.41 -16.80 -3.39
CA VAL A 210 8.68 -17.97 -2.54
C VAL A 210 7.40 -18.81 -2.46
N PRO A 211 7.31 -19.94 -3.17
CA PRO A 211 6.11 -20.75 -3.15
C PRO A 211 5.92 -21.42 -1.78
N ILE A 212 4.70 -21.35 -1.25
CA ILE A 212 4.31 -21.98 0.02
C ILE A 212 3.05 -22.83 -0.13
N GLY A 213 2.94 -23.92 0.63
CA GLY A 213 1.79 -24.82 0.57
C GLY A 213 1.57 -25.42 -0.82
N SER A 214 0.37 -25.31 -1.36
CA SER A 214 0.03 -25.81 -2.71
C SER A 214 0.75 -25.07 -3.84
N GLN A 215 1.33 -23.89 -3.58
CA GLN A 215 2.11 -23.16 -4.60
C GLN A 215 3.43 -23.86 -4.92
N ILE A 216 3.92 -24.77 -4.06
CA ILE A 216 5.21 -25.46 -4.23
C ILE A 216 5.22 -26.32 -5.49
N SER A 217 4.08 -26.90 -5.86
CA SER A 217 3.96 -27.69 -7.08
C SER A 217 3.83 -26.85 -8.35
N MET A 218 3.68 -25.52 -8.25
CA MET A 218 3.53 -24.66 -9.41
C MET A 218 4.86 -24.54 -10.17
N THR A 219 4.78 -24.82 -11.47
CA THR A 219 5.78 -24.45 -12.46
C THR A 219 5.92 -22.93 -12.56
N MET A 220 6.98 -22.47 -13.24
CA MET A 220 7.19 -21.03 -13.43
C MET A 220 6.06 -20.36 -14.21
N ASP A 221 5.53 -21.03 -15.24
CA ASP A 221 4.43 -20.48 -16.04
C ASP A 221 3.13 -20.41 -15.23
N GLU A 222 2.85 -21.42 -14.40
CA GLU A 222 1.71 -21.40 -13.48
C GLU A 222 1.83 -20.29 -12.44
N ARG A 223 3.04 -19.99 -11.94
CA ARG A 223 3.27 -18.84 -11.04
C ARG A 223 3.03 -17.51 -11.75
N VAL A 224 3.51 -17.37 -12.98
CA VAL A 224 3.27 -16.17 -13.81
C VAL A 224 1.77 -15.94 -13.99
N ASP A 225 1.04 -16.99 -14.38
CA ASP A 225 -0.40 -16.88 -14.61
C ASP A 225 -1.20 -16.68 -13.32
N PHE A 226 -0.76 -17.30 -12.22
CA PHE A 226 -1.29 -17.05 -10.89
C PHE A 226 -1.16 -15.57 -10.51
N LEU A 227 0.03 -14.98 -10.64
CA LEU A 227 0.27 -13.56 -10.35
C LEU A 227 -0.54 -12.63 -11.26
N LYS A 228 -0.62 -12.92 -12.57
CA LYS A 228 -1.49 -12.18 -13.51
C LYS A 228 -2.97 -12.24 -13.11
N GLY A 229 -3.43 -13.36 -12.56
CA GLY A 229 -4.78 -13.51 -12.03
C GLY A 229 -5.05 -12.55 -10.87
N ARG A 230 -4.06 -12.37 -9.98
CA ARG A 230 -4.15 -11.53 -8.78
C ARG A 230 -4.07 -10.02 -9.03
N THR A 231 -3.57 -9.60 -10.19
CA THR A 231 -3.47 -8.18 -10.56
C THR A 231 -4.70 -7.66 -11.30
N ARG A 232 -5.67 -8.53 -11.61
CA ARG A 232 -6.87 -8.15 -12.35
C ARG A 232 -7.74 -7.18 -11.55
N GLN A 233 -8.26 -6.17 -12.23
CA GLN A 233 -9.24 -5.25 -11.65
C GLN A 233 -10.51 -6.00 -11.21
N PHE A 234 -11.16 -5.48 -10.17
CA PHE A 234 -12.45 -5.95 -9.67
C PHE A 234 -13.58 -5.30 -10.46
N THR A 235 -14.64 -6.06 -10.73
CA THR A 235 -15.87 -5.52 -11.32
C THR A 235 -16.72 -4.85 -10.24
N ASP A 236 -17.66 -4.00 -10.64
CA ASP A 236 -18.59 -3.38 -9.69
C ASP A 236 -19.39 -4.41 -8.87
N LYS A 237 -19.73 -5.56 -9.48
CA LYS A 237 -20.38 -6.67 -8.77
C LYS A 237 -19.47 -7.26 -7.70
N ASP A 238 -18.18 -7.42 -7.99
CA ASP A 238 -17.21 -7.91 -7.01
C ASP A 238 -17.04 -6.92 -5.85
N ILE A 239 -17.14 -5.62 -6.12
CA ILE A 239 -17.03 -4.56 -5.11
C ILE A 239 -18.31 -4.49 -4.25
N GLN A 240 -19.50 -4.59 -4.87
CA GLN A 240 -20.78 -4.54 -4.16
C GLN A 240 -20.98 -5.69 -3.18
N ARG A 241 -20.49 -6.91 -3.51
CA ARG A 241 -20.54 -8.07 -2.60
C ARG A 241 -19.80 -7.86 -1.26
N LYS A 242 -19.12 -6.74 -1.08
CA LYS A 242 -18.25 -6.43 0.07
C LYS A 242 -18.63 -5.16 0.82
N ARG A 243 -19.64 -4.43 0.34
CA ARG A 243 -20.25 -3.33 1.08
C ARG A 243 -21.36 -3.88 1.95
#